data_AF-A0A931RD58-F1
#
_entry.id   AF-A0A931RD58-F1
#
_cell.length_a   1.000
_cell.length_b   1.000
_cell.length_c   1.000
_cell.angle_alpha   90.00
_cell.angle_beta   90.00
_cell.angle_gamma   90.00
#
_symmetry.space_group_name_H-M   'P 1'
#
loop_
_entity.id
_entity.type
_entity.pdbx_description
1 polymer ?
#
loop_
_entity_poly.entity_id
_entity_poly.type
_entity_poly.pdbx_seq_one_letter_code
_entity_poly.pdbx_strand_id
1 'polypeptide(L)'
;MKTETWPQYHERLYRKLRRKQRLKAYGATLGSVAALSGVGGRLYTGDFLFAPKMVHERIFHGSAPKVPKAEFERVRRILSRPQNPELTRIEKRDNNGPPISQSEFHKFFAKEATKHGFHLGDTPVYDKKIQDAKTIDDVLKATNELTKQYGLSVSMPTDAGIQEIGLGVHTVNRSTIDFKSVKKSAQSVIWGLELIPLELAPRIKLHGLKIVEGVHPWGILGGSRDTAGVFSPYNFDIYLDEAGKDTTSYDVEHEIGHRIDMVTSGMYGMLHDPGFSALNPHGFKYGDKTPAYYKSGTLDRPYDQPNQSLVDPYGASNVAEDKATYFSFIFSPWAEGRRGPAVRDKTAYLVARMDKLLPGYAEFYSDISFKR
;
A
#
# COMPACT_ATOMS: atom_id res chain seq x y z
N MET A 1 -13.59 -12.46 24.22
CA MET A 1 -12.81 -11.45 23.47
C MET A 1 -13.76 -10.33 23.07
N LYS A 2 -13.47 -9.06 23.37
CA LYS A 2 -14.29 -7.94 22.84
C LYS A 2 -14.00 -7.85 21.35
N THR A 3 -15.03 -8.04 20.51
CA THR A 3 -14.94 -7.82 19.06
C THR A 3 -14.75 -6.33 18.85
N GLU A 4 -13.54 -5.95 18.49
CA GLU A 4 -13.28 -4.60 18.01
C GLU A 4 -13.95 -4.41 16.65
N THR A 5 -14.41 -3.20 16.40
CA THR A 5 -15.10 -2.84 15.16
C THR A 5 -14.06 -2.62 14.06
N TRP A 6 -14.44 -2.78 12.80
CA TRP A 6 -13.51 -2.66 11.68
C TRP A 6 -12.83 -1.27 11.60
N PRO A 7 -13.54 -0.14 11.78
CA PRO A 7 -12.90 1.17 11.88
C PRO A 7 -12.00 1.32 13.11
N GLN A 8 -12.38 0.74 14.25
CA GLN A 8 -11.51 0.72 15.44
C GLN A 8 -10.28 -0.16 15.24
N TYR A 9 -10.39 -1.25 14.47
CA TYR A 9 -9.28 -2.11 14.11
C TYR A 9 -8.28 -1.36 13.24
N HIS A 10 -8.74 -0.71 12.16
CA HIS A 10 -7.92 0.14 11.31
C HIS A 10 -7.35 1.34 12.07
N GLU A 11 -8.15 2.03 12.88
CA GLU A 11 -7.69 3.17 13.68
C GLU A 11 -6.70 2.74 14.77
N ARG A 12 -6.90 1.58 15.41
CA ARG A 12 -5.95 1.01 16.36
C ARG A 12 -4.67 0.58 15.68
N LEU A 13 -4.76 -0.09 14.53
CA LEU A 13 -3.62 -0.42 13.66
C LEU A 13 -2.82 0.82 13.33
N TYR A 14 -3.52 1.85 12.85
CA TYR A 14 -2.95 3.13 12.50
C TYR A 14 -2.28 3.83 13.71
N ARG A 15 -2.93 3.84 14.89
CA ARG A 15 -2.34 4.35 16.15
C ARG A 15 -1.14 3.53 16.62
N LYS A 16 -1.12 2.21 16.36
CA LYS A 16 -0.03 1.30 16.72
C LYS A 16 1.18 1.48 15.81
N LEU A 17 0.96 1.62 14.50
CA LEU A 17 1.97 2.02 13.50
C LEU A 17 2.61 3.35 13.89
N ARG A 18 1.80 4.33 14.29
CA ARG A 18 2.24 5.65 14.77
C ARG A 18 3.12 5.60 16.03
N ARG A 19 2.80 4.74 17.02
CA ARG A 19 3.65 4.53 18.20
C ARG A 19 4.99 3.87 17.85
N LYS A 20 5.01 2.90 16.93
CA LYS A 20 6.23 2.23 16.48
C LYS A 20 7.12 3.13 15.61
N GLN A 21 6.54 3.90 14.70
CA GLN A 21 7.26 4.89 13.89
C GLN A 21 7.86 5.99 14.79
N ARG A 22 7.17 6.44 15.85
CA ARG A 22 7.75 7.33 16.87
C ARG A 22 8.97 6.70 17.55
N LEU A 23 8.91 5.44 17.96
CA LEU A 23 10.04 4.75 18.60
C LEU A 23 11.21 4.52 17.63
N LYS A 24 10.94 4.16 16.36
CA LYS A 24 11.97 4.03 15.31
C LYS A 24 12.61 5.39 14.98
N ALA A 25 11.84 6.48 14.94
CA ALA A 25 12.34 7.83 14.72
C ALA A 25 13.20 8.34 15.89
N TYR A 26 12.78 8.11 17.15
CA TYR A 26 13.58 8.44 18.33
C TYR A 26 14.90 7.64 18.42
N GLY A 27 14.87 6.36 18.03
CA GLY A 27 16.09 5.54 17.91
C GLY A 27 17.04 6.01 16.80
N ALA A 28 16.50 6.55 15.70
CA ALA A 28 17.29 7.15 14.62
C ALA A 28 17.96 8.47 15.06
N THR A 29 17.28 9.31 15.84
CA THR A 29 17.87 10.57 16.32
C THR A 29 18.96 10.34 17.38
N LEU A 30 18.81 9.34 18.25
CA LEU A 30 19.82 9.03 19.28
C LEU A 30 20.99 8.19 18.74
N GLY A 31 20.77 7.34 17.74
CA GLY A 31 21.84 6.58 17.08
C GLY A 31 22.72 7.41 16.12
N SER A 32 22.19 8.52 15.59
CA SER A 32 22.93 9.37 14.62
C SER A 32 23.82 10.41 15.27
N VAL A 33 23.62 10.73 16.55
CA VAL A 33 24.44 11.71 17.29
C VAL A 33 25.71 11.07 17.88
N ALA A 34 25.76 9.73 18.00
CA ALA A 34 26.91 9.03 18.59
C ALA A 34 27.92 8.47 17.56
N ALA A 35 27.67 8.56 16.25
CA ALA A 35 28.46 7.85 15.23
C ALA A 35 29.05 8.71 14.10
N LEU A 36 29.06 10.05 14.21
CA LEU A 36 29.59 10.95 13.16
C LEU A 36 30.65 11.94 13.65
N SER A 37 31.54 11.51 14.53
CA SER A 37 32.84 12.15 14.75
C SER A 37 33.97 11.18 14.37
N GLY A 38 34.15 10.97 13.08
CA GLY A 38 35.31 10.25 12.56
C GLY A 38 35.03 9.53 11.24
N VAL A 39 35.87 9.82 10.25
CA VAL A 39 36.01 9.13 8.95
C VAL A 39 35.12 9.65 7.81
N GLY A 40 35.62 10.71 7.17
CA GLY A 40 35.90 10.76 5.73
C GLY A 40 34.81 10.30 4.77
N GLY A 41 34.10 11.28 4.19
CA GLY A 41 33.19 11.06 3.08
C GLY A 41 33.87 10.45 1.84
N ARG A 42 33.32 9.35 1.36
CA ARG A 42 33.37 8.95 -0.05
C ARG A 42 31.94 8.68 -0.52
N LEU A 43 31.55 9.38 -1.58
CA LEU A 43 30.32 9.23 -2.33
C LEU A 43 30.24 7.81 -2.92
N TYR A 44 29.29 7.00 -2.46
CA TYR A 44 28.89 5.77 -3.16
C TYR A 44 28.06 6.15 -4.39
N THR A 45 28.74 6.22 -5.54
CA THR A 45 28.15 6.38 -6.88
C THR A 45 28.44 5.16 -7.76
N GLY A 46 28.59 3.99 -7.16
CA GLY A 46 28.81 2.72 -7.86
C GLY A 46 27.94 1.66 -7.21
N ASP A 47 27.06 1.07 -8.03
CA ASP A 47 26.58 -0.34 -7.98
C ASP A 47 25.16 -0.53 -8.57
N PHE A 48 24.79 0.28 -9.56
CA PHE A 48 23.72 -0.06 -10.52
C PHE A 48 24.22 -0.93 -11.70
N LEU A 49 25.45 -1.47 -11.63
CA LEU A 49 26.14 -2.13 -12.75
C LEU A 49 25.82 -3.62 -12.96
N PHE A 50 24.89 -4.21 -12.20
CA PHE A 50 24.53 -5.63 -12.36
C PHE A 50 23.15 -5.90 -12.95
N ALA A 51 22.45 -4.88 -13.46
CA ALA A 51 21.38 -5.13 -14.43
C ALA A 51 22.03 -5.47 -15.79
N PRO A 52 21.62 -6.55 -16.50
CA PRO A 52 22.10 -6.83 -17.85
C PRO A 52 21.96 -5.56 -18.70
N LYS A 53 23.02 -5.18 -19.42
CA LYS A 53 23.15 -3.92 -20.19
C LYS A 53 21.92 -3.59 -21.07
N MET A 54 21.17 -4.60 -21.51
CA MET A 54 19.92 -4.44 -22.29
C MET A 54 18.70 -3.97 -21.48
N VAL A 55 18.68 -4.15 -20.16
CA VAL A 55 17.59 -3.70 -19.26
C VAL A 55 17.76 -2.20 -18.94
N HIS A 56 19.00 -1.72 -18.84
CA HIS A 56 19.30 -0.31 -18.56
C HIS A 56 18.88 0.63 -19.71
N GLU A 57 19.11 0.25 -20.98
CA GLU A 57 18.85 1.16 -22.11
C GLU A 57 17.36 1.24 -22.53
N ARG A 58 16.53 0.22 -22.23
CA ARG A 58 15.08 0.28 -22.55
C ARG A 58 14.20 0.86 -21.43
N ILE A 59 14.66 0.82 -20.18
CA ILE A 59 13.85 1.25 -19.02
C ILE A 59 13.91 2.76 -18.77
N PHE A 60 15.02 3.44 -19.09
CA PHE A 60 15.27 4.80 -18.59
C PHE A 60 15.14 5.94 -19.63
N HIS A 61 14.69 5.65 -20.87
CA HIS A 61 14.57 6.66 -21.94
C HIS A 61 13.14 7.12 -22.25
N GLY A 62 12.13 6.72 -21.47
CA GLY A 62 10.76 7.21 -21.61
C GLY A 62 10.46 8.35 -20.62
N SER A 63 9.80 9.42 -21.03
CA SER A 63 9.17 10.34 -20.07
C SER A 63 7.94 9.67 -19.46
N ALA A 64 7.76 9.75 -18.14
CA ALA A 64 6.54 9.29 -17.48
C ALA A 64 5.30 9.90 -18.18
N PRO A 65 4.34 9.08 -18.65
CA PRO A 65 3.15 9.61 -19.29
C PRO A 65 2.38 10.47 -18.28
N LYS A 66 2.27 11.76 -18.58
CA LYS A 66 1.45 12.68 -17.78
C LYS A 66 -0.02 12.31 -17.94
N VAL A 67 -0.77 12.29 -16.84
CA VAL A 67 -2.24 12.28 -16.92
C VAL A 67 -2.67 13.53 -17.71
N PRO A 68 -3.41 13.38 -18.83
CA PRO A 68 -3.87 14.54 -19.59
C PRO A 68 -4.73 15.47 -18.71
N LYS A 69 -4.56 16.79 -18.86
CA LYS A 69 -5.28 17.77 -18.04
C LYS A 69 -6.80 17.55 -18.05
N ALA A 70 -7.38 17.27 -19.22
CA ALA A 70 -8.82 17.03 -19.36
C ALA A 70 -9.28 15.81 -18.53
N GLU A 71 -8.46 14.77 -18.50
CA GLU A 71 -8.75 13.53 -17.77
C GLU A 71 -8.63 13.74 -16.25
N PHE A 72 -7.57 14.43 -15.82
CA PHE A 72 -7.40 14.83 -14.42
C PHE A 72 -8.59 15.67 -13.93
N GLU A 73 -9.01 16.68 -14.69
CA GLU A 73 -10.15 17.53 -14.34
C GLU A 73 -11.49 16.77 -14.37
N ARG A 74 -11.65 15.77 -15.26
CA ARG A 74 -12.83 14.89 -15.26
C ARG A 74 -12.93 14.12 -13.95
N VAL A 75 -11.84 13.48 -13.53
CA VAL A 75 -11.82 12.71 -12.28
C VAL A 75 -11.99 13.62 -11.07
N ARG A 76 -11.35 14.79 -11.02
CA ARG A 76 -11.57 15.77 -9.93
C ARG A 76 -13.05 16.13 -9.77
N ARG A 77 -13.77 16.36 -10.87
CA ARG A 77 -15.22 16.64 -10.84
C ARG A 77 -16.03 15.47 -10.32
N ILE A 78 -15.65 14.23 -10.65
CA ILE A 78 -16.29 13.02 -10.12
C ILE A 78 -16.06 12.94 -8.61
N LEU A 79 -14.82 13.09 -8.16
CA LEU A 79 -14.49 12.99 -6.73
C LEU A 79 -15.10 14.13 -5.91
N SER A 80 -15.33 15.31 -6.50
CA SER A 80 -16.00 16.43 -5.85
C SER A 80 -17.53 16.29 -5.72
N ARG A 81 -18.14 15.24 -6.28
CA ARG A 81 -19.59 14.97 -6.08
C ARG A 81 -19.90 14.83 -4.57
N PRO A 82 -21.15 15.05 -4.13
CA PRO A 82 -21.54 14.73 -2.75
C PRO A 82 -21.23 13.26 -2.39
N GLN A 83 -21.06 12.97 -1.10
CA GLN A 83 -20.91 11.58 -0.63
C GLN A 83 -22.18 10.79 -0.96
N ASN A 84 -22.02 9.48 -1.22
CA ASN A 84 -23.14 8.58 -1.41
C ASN A 84 -24.06 8.63 -0.15
N PRO A 85 -25.36 8.93 -0.29
CA PRO A 85 -26.27 9.05 0.84
C PRO A 85 -26.34 7.81 1.73
N GLU A 86 -26.18 6.62 1.12
CA GLU A 86 -26.14 5.36 1.86
C GLU A 86 -24.87 5.24 2.70
N LEU A 87 -23.73 5.67 2.17
CA LEU A 87 -22.49 5.74 2.92
C LEU A 87 -22.59 6.74 4.08
N THR A 88 -23.23 7.90 3.86
CA THR A 88 -23.54 8.85 4.93
C THR A 88 -24.47 8.26 6.00
N ARG A 89 -25.46 7.44 5.62
CA ARG A 89 -26.35 6.76 6.56
C ARG A 89 -25.60 5.76 7.42
N ILE A 90 -24.77 4.94 6.77
CA ILE A 90 -23.88 3.96 7.40
C ILE A 90 -22.94 4.68 8.39
N GLU A 91 -22.28 5.75 7.96
CA GLU A 91 -21.41 6.56 8.81
C GLU A 91 -22.11 7.15 10.04
N LYS A 92 -23.31 7.73 9.86
CA LYS A 92 -24.08 8.30 10.96
C LYS A 92 -24.48 7.23 11.98
N ARG A 93 -24.79 6.01 11.52
CA ARG A 93 -25.12 4.89 12.40
C ARG A 93 -23.89 4.39 13.15
N ASP A 94 -22.73 4.31 12.51
CA ASP A 94 -21.48 3.93 13.18
C ASP A 94 -21.09 4.92 14.29
N ASN A 95 -21.31 6.22 14.06
CA ASN A 95 -21.00 7.26 15.06
C ASN A 95 -22.02 7.37 16.21
N ASN A 96 -23.28 6.98 16.01
CA ASN A 96 -24.38 7.22 16.97
C ASN A 96 -25.12 5.94 17.43
N GLY A 97 -24.70 4.77 16.99
CA GLY A 97 -25.39 3.50 17.19
C GLY A 97 -24.42 2.34 17.45
N PRO A 98 -24.91 1.08 17.44
CA PRO A 98 -24.03 -0.07 17.51
C PRO A 98 -23.11 -0.08 16.28
N PRO A 99 -21.82 -0.41 16.46
CA PRO A 99 -20.86 -0.36 15.38
C PRO A 99 -21.25 -1.26 14.21
N ILE A 100 -20.94 -0.80 13.01
CA ILE A 100 -21.26 -1.55 11.79
C ILE A 100 -20.26 -2.69 11.64
N SER A 101 -20.78 -3.88 11.33
CA SER A 101 -19.91 -5.05 11.12
C SER A 101 -19.13 -4.92 9.81
N GLN A 102 -17.94 -5.53 9.73
CA GLN A 102 -17.18 -5.61 8.48
C GLN A 102 -18.01 -6.20 7.34
N SER A 103 -18.85 -7.20 7.64
CA SER A 103 -19.74 -7.83 6.66
C SER A 103 -20.77 -6.88 6.04
N GLU A 104 -21.23 -5.86 6.78
CA GLU A 104 -22.18 -4.87 6.25
C GLU A 104 -21.49 -3.88 5.32
N PHE A 105 -20.28 -3.44 5.66
CA PHE A 105 -19.48 -2.61 4.76
C PHE A 105 -19.08 -3.35 3.49
N HIS A 106 -18.65 -4.60 3.63
CA HIS A 106 -18.36 -5.47 2.51
C HIS A 106 -19.56 -5.56 1.55
N LYS A 107 -20.78 -5.79 2.08
CA LYS A 107 -22.01 -5.81 1.28
C LYS A 107 -22.29 -4.49 0.57
N PHE A 108 -22.09 -3.36 1.25
CA PHE A 108 -22.24 -2.05 0.64
C PHE A 108 -21.24 -1.87 -0.51
N PHE A 109 -19.96 -2.14 -0.29
CA PHE A 109 -18.93 -2.01 -1.32
C PHE A 109 -19.14 -2.96 -2.50
N ALA A 110 -19.52 -4.21 -2.26
CA ALA A 110 -19.83 -5.17 -3.31
C ALA A 110 -21.04 -4.72 -4.16
N LYS A 111 -22.06 -4.12 -3.52
CA LYS A 111 -23.20 -3.53 -4.22
C LYS A 111 -22.79 -2.36 -5.11
N GLU A 112 -21.99 -1.42 -4.58
CA GLU A 112 -21.50 -0.29 -5.37
C GLU A 112 -20.56 -0.77 -6.49
N ALA A 113 -19.68 -1.73 -6.24
CA ALA A 113 -18.83 -2.34 -7.28
C ALA A 113 -19.70 -2.91 -8.42
N THR A 114 -20.75 -3.67 -8.10
CA THR A 114 -21.66 -4.27 -9.10
C THR A 114 -22.35 -3.20 -9.96
N LYS A 115 -22.78 -2.09 -9.36
CA LYS A 115 -23.41 -0.96 -10.06
C LYS A 115 -22.48 -0.36 -11.13
N HIS A 116 -21.17 -0.42 -10.90
CA HIS A 116 -20.13 0.07 -11.81
C HIS A 116 -19.52 -1.03 -12.69
N GLY A 117 -20.10 -2.24 -12.70
CA GLY A 117 -19.65 -3.36 -13.52
C GLY A 117 -18.40 -4.08 -13.00
N PHE A 118 -18.11 -3.96 -11.70
CA PHE A 118 -16.97 -4.59 -11.03
C PHE A 118 -17.41 -5.68 -10.06
N HIS A 119 -16.50 -6.60 -9.79
CA HIS A 119 -16.67 -7.65 -8.78
C HIS A 119 -15.60 -7.53 -7.70
N LEU A 120 -16.00 -7.67 -6.43
CA LEU A 120 -15.10 -7.80 -5.29
C LEU A 120 -15.10 -9.26 -4.82
N GLY A 121 -13.95 -9.74 -4.31
CA GLY A 121 -13.88 -11.07 -3.71
C GLY A 121 -14.58 -11.12 -2.35
N ASP A 122 -15.17 -12.27 -2.00
CA ASP A 122 -15.94 -12.47 -0.75
C ASP A 122 -15.03 -12.62 0.49
N THR A 123 -14.34 -11.54 0.86
CA THR A 123 -13.36 -11.54 1.95
C THR A 123 -13.92 -12.04 3.30
N PRO A 124 -15.19 -11.76 3.70
CA PRO A 124 -15.73 -12.27 4.97
C PRO A 124 -15.81 -13.80 5.03
N VAL A 125 -16.13 -14.47 3.90
CA VAL A 125 -16.17 -15.94 3.85
C VAL A 125 -14.78 -16.54 4.04
N TYR A 126 -13.77 -15.98 3.40
CA TYR A 126 -12.40 -16.50 3.49
C TYR A 126 -11.70 -16.13 4.81
N ASP A 127 -12.02 -14.98 5.38
CA ASP A 127 -11.57 -14.60 6.74
C ASP A 127 -12.03 -15.64 7.75
N LYS A 128 -13.31 -16.01 7.72
CA LYS A 128 -13.85 -17.05 8.59
C LYS A 128 -13.14 -18.40 8.39
N LYS A 129 -12.89 -18.82 7.15
CA LYS A 129 -12.14 -20.05 6.85
C LYS A 129 -10.73 -20.01 7.46
N ILE A 130 -10.02 -18.89 7.38
CA ILE A 130 -8.69 -18.71 7.98
C ILE A 130 -8.76 -18.75 9.51
N GLN A 131 -9.78 -18.12 10.11
CA GLN A 131 -10.00 -18.18 11.56
C GLN A 131 -10.23 -19.62 12.04
N ASP A 132 -11.03 -20.39 11.31
CA ASP A 132 -11.41 -21.77 11.65
C ASP A 132 -10.29 -22.80 11.38
N ALA A 133 -9.35 -22.49 10.47
CA ALA A 133 -8.23 -23.33 10.05
C ALA A 133 -7.42 -23.91 11.22
N LYS A 134 -6.95 -25.16 11.10
CA LYS A 134 -6.20 -25.86 12.15
C LYS A 134 -4.72 -26.04 11.82
N THR A 135 -4.35 -25.93 10.54
CA THR A 135 -2.98 -26.08 10.06
C THR A 135 -2.56 -24.91 9.17
N ILE A 136 -1.25 -24.74 8.96
CA ILE A 136 -0.71 -23.76 8.00
C ILE A 136 -1.25 -24.02 6.59
N ASP A 137 -1.35 -25.28 6.19
CA ASP A 137 -1.85 -25.64 4.85
C ASP A 137 -3.34 -25.31 4.68
N ASP A 138 -4.16 -25.45 5.74
CA ASP A 138 -5.56 -24.98 5.71
C ASP A 138 -5.65 -23.46 5.52
N VAL A 139 -4.78 -22.69 6.21
CA VAL A 139 -4.71 -21.23 6.06
C VAL A 139 -4.31 -20.85 4.63
N LEU A 140 -3.25 -21.47 4.10
CA LEU A 140 -2.80 -21.20 2.74
C LEU A 140 -3.84 -21.63 1.70
N LYS A 141 -4.54 -22.75 1.91
CA LYS A 141 -5.63 -23.20 1.05
C LYS A 141 -6.76 -22.18 1.02
N ALA A 142 -7.27 -21.77 2.19
CA ALA A 142 -8.35 -20.79 2.29
C ALA A 142 -7.96 -19.45 1.63
N THR A 143 -6.74 -18.98 1.86
CA THR A 143 -6.21 -17.75 1.24
C THR A 143 -6.15 -17.90 -0.28
N ASN A 144 -5.59 -19.00 -0.78
CA ASN A 144 -5.46 -19.24 -2.23
C ASN A 144 -6.80 -19.41 -2.94
N GLU A 145 -7.84 -19.93 -2.27
CA GLU A 145 -9.18 -20.01 -2.88
C GLU A 145 -9.74 -18.62 -3.22
N LEU A 146 -9.43 -17.59 -2.43
CA LEU A 146 -9.75 -16.20 -2.77
C LEU A 146 -8.78 -15.64 -3.81
N THR A 147 -7.47 -15.70 -3.53
CA THR A 147 -6.47 -14.99 -4.34
C THR A 147 -6.36 -15.53 -5.77
N LYS A 148 -6.73 -16.79 -6.01
CA LYS A 148 -6.85 -17.34 -7.37
C LYS A 148 -7.85 -16.59 -8.24
N GLN A 149 -8.89 -15.99 -7.66
CA GLN A 149 -9.84 -15.13 -8.39
C GLN A 149 -9.15 -13.88 -8.93
N TYR A 150 -8.10 -13.43 -8.26
CA TYR A 150 -7.21 -12.34 -8.67
C TYR A 150 -6.03 -12.84 -9.53
N GLY A 151 -5.98 -14.12 -9.91
CA GLY A 151 -4.83 -14.70 -10.60
C GLY A 151 -3.55 -14.74 -9.76
N LEU A 152 -3.66 -14.65 -8.44
CA LEU A 152 -2.55 -14.59 -7.49
C LEU A 152 -2.39 -15.92 -6.75
N SER A 153 -1.16 -16.42 -6.65
CA SER A 153 -0.82 -17.50 -5.72
C SER A 153 -0.17 -16.95 -4.45
N VAL A 154 -0.66 -17.38 -3.29
CA VAL A 154 -0.03 -17.10 -1.99
C VAL A 154 0.79 -18.31 -1.57
N SER A 155 2.06 -18.11 -1.24
CA SER A 155 2.94 -19.18 -0.78
C SER A 155 3.80 -18.77 0.42
N MET A 156 4.31 -19.78 1.12
CA MET A 156 5.32 -19.66 2.16
C MET A 156 6.52 -20.49 1.70
N PRO A 157 7.39 -19.91 0.85
CA PRO A 157 8.52 -20.64 0.28
C PRO A 157 9.49 -21.05 1.38
N THR A 158 10.14 -22.20 1.20
CA THR A 158 11.36 -22.61 1.91
C THR A 158 12.58 -22.14 1.10
N ASP A 159 13.80 -22.28 1.63
CA ASP A 159 15.06 -21.82 1.01
C ASP A 159 15.21 -22.21 -0.47
N ALA A 160 14.68 -23.37 -0.88
CA ALA A 160 14.72 -23.85 -2.27
C ALA A 160 13.75 -23.14 -3.24
N GLY A 161 12.84 -22.30 -2.73
CA GLY A 161 11.74 -21.67 -3.50
C GLY A 161 11.93 -20.19 -3.83
N ILE A 162 13.08 -19.59 -3.45
CA ILE A 162 13.36 -18.18 -3.71
C ILE A 162 14.40 -18.05 -4.81
N GLN A 163 13.97 -17.48 -5.93
CA GLN A 163 14.87 -17.06 -7.00
C GLN A 163 15.77 -15.93 -6.49
N GLU A 164 17.08 -16.00 -6.76
CA GLU A 164 18.01 -14.90 -6.47
C GLU A 164 17.61 -13.66 -7.29
N ILE A 165 16.94 -12.72 -6.65
CA ILE A 165 16.42 -11.49 -7.28
C ILE A 165 17.06 -10.22 -6.70
N GLY A 166 18.27 -10.34 -6.14
CA GLY A 166 18.95 -9.22 -5.47
C GLY A 166 18.26 -8.76 -4.18
N LEU A 167 17.28 -9.52 -3.67
CA LEU A 167 16.69 -9.33 -2.35
C LEU A 167 17.24 -10.37 -1.39
N GLY A 168 17.54 -9.96 -0.17
CA GLY A 168 17.86 -10.87 0.92
C GLY A 168 16.55 -11.31 1.53
N VAL A 169 16.15 -12.55 1.31
CA VAL A 169 14.87 -13.05 1.81
C VAL A 169 15.15 -14.20 2.78
N HIS A 170 14.62 -14.09 3.98
CA HIS A 170 14.66 -15.16 4.98
C HIS A 170 13.41 -16.01 4.84
N THR A 171 13.58 -17.29 4.52
CA THR A 171 12.44 -18.17 4.27
C THR A 171 11.80 -18.65 5.56
N VAL A 172 10.55 -19.11 5.47
CA VAL A 172 9.84 -19.56 6.66
C VAL A 172 10.26 -20.97 7.06
N ASN A 173 10.70 -21.13 8.30
CA ASN A 173 10.76 -22.41 8.95
C ASN A 173 9.37 -22.78 9.53
N ARG A 174 8.63 -23.58 8.76
CA ARG A 174 7.28 -24.04 9.14
C ARG A 174 7.23 -24.80 10.47
N SER A 175 8.35 -25.36 10.95
CA SER A 175 8.39 -26.09 12.23
C SER A 175 8.47 -25.17 13.45
N THR A 176 8.88 -23.91 13.26
CA THR A 176 9.11 -22.95 14.35
C THR A 176 8.23 -21.71 14.27
N ILE A 177 7.59 -21.45 13.12
CA ILE A 177 6.73 -20.28 12.93
C ILE A 177 5.48 -20.30 13.82
N ASP A 178 5.09 -19.15 14.36
CA ASP A 178 3.85 -18.99 15.12
C ASP A 178 2.64 -19.09 14.18
N PHE A 179 1.88 -20.18 14.32
CA PHE A 179 0.65 -20.39 13.55
C PHE A 179 -0.34 -19.22 13.64
N LYS A 180 -0.39 -18.51 14.77
CA LYS A 180 -1.26 -17.35 14.94
C LYS A 180 -0.82 -16.17 14.08
N SER A 181 0.48 -15.97 13.90
CA SER A 181 0.99 -14.93 13.01
C SER A 181 0.75 -15.27 11.55
N VAL A 182 0.91 -16.54 11.14
CA VAL A 182 0.54 -16.99 9.78
C VAL A 182 -0.91 -16.66 9.45
N LYS A 183 -1.84 -16.95 10.38
CA LYS A 183 -3.26 -16.57 10.22
C LYS A 183 -3.42 -15.07 10.02
N LYS A 184 -2.76 -14.25 10.82
CA LYS A 184 -2.85 -12.79 10.70
C LYS A 184 -2.30 -12.27 9.37
N SER A 185 -1.14 -12.76 8.92
CA SER A 185 -0.58 -12.34 7.63
C SER A 185 -1.50 -12.75 6.48
N ALA A 186 -2.08 -13.95 6.53
CA ALA A 186 -3.10 -14.37 5.57
C ALA A 186 -4.37 -13.51 5.61
N GLN A 187 -4.84 -13.14 6.81
CA GLN A 187 -5.96 -12.21 6.99
C GLN A 187 -5.65 -10.83 6.40
N SER A 188 -4.45 -10.30 6.64
CA SER A 188 -3.98 -9.04 6.04
C SER A 188 -3.97 -9.11 4.52
N VAL A 189 -3.55 -10.24 3.92
CA VAL A 189 -3.61 -10.45 2.46
C VAL A 189 -5.05 -10.37 1.95
N ILE A 190 -5.99 -11.14 2.53
CA ILE A 190 -7.38 -11.13 2.04
C ILE A 190 -8.04 -9.76 2.24
N TRP A 191 -7.73 -9.06 3.33
CA TRP A 191 -8.30 -7.74 3.61
C TRP A 191 -7.70 -6.66 2.72
N GLY A 192 -6.40 -6.75 2.39
CA GLY A 192 -5.77 -5.83 1.43
C GLY A 192 -6.30 -5.97 -0.01
N LEU A 193 -7.03 -7.06 -0.30
CA LEU A 193 -7.71 -7.25 -1.58
C LEU A 193 -9.19 -6.84 -1.55
N GLU A 194 -9.75 -6.50 -0.38
CA GLU A 194 -11.20 -6.34 -0.19
C GLU A 194 -11.84 -5.31 -1.13
N LEU A 195 -11.16 -4.20 -1.38
CA LEU A 195 -11.65 -3.11 -2.22
C LEU A 195 -11.00 -3.06 -3.61
N ILE A 196 -10.23 -4.08 -3.95
CA ILE A 196 -9.61 -4.21 -5.26
C ILE A 196 -10.57 -4.99 -6.18
N PRO A 197 -11.05 -4.39 -7.29
CA PRO A 197 -11.85 -5.11 -8.27
C PRO A 197 -11.11 -6.29 -8.88
N LEU A 198 -11.79 -7.42 -9.05
CA LEU A 198 -11.26 -8.61 -9.71
C LEU A 198 -10.80 -8.31 -11.15
N GLU A 199 -11.45 -7.35 -11.81
CA GLU A 199 -11.13 -6.90 -13.16
C GLU A 199 -9.76 -6.19 -13.25
N LEU A 200 -9.23 -5.71 -12.12
CA LEU A 200 -7.91 -5.10 -12.08
C LEU A 200 -6.79 -6.14 -12.20
N ALA A 201 -6.99 -7.33 -11.63
CA ALA A 201 -6.01 -8.41 -11.56
C ALA A 201 -5.38 -8.79 -12.91
N PRO A 202 -6.15 -9.10 -13.98
CA PRO A 202 -5.58 -9.43 -15.30
C PRO A 202 -4.82 -8.26 -15.94
N ARG A 203 -5.07 -7.03 -15.50
CA ARG A 203 -4.42 -5.82 -16.03
C ARG A 203 -3.10 -5.54 -15.33
N ILE A 204 -3.01 -5.79 -14.03
CA ILE A 204 -1.78 -5.57 -13.26
C ILE A 204 -0.83 -6.76 -13.36
N LYS A 205 -1.32 -7.99 -13.63
CA LYS A 205 -0.48 -9.18 -13.84
C LYS A 205 0.58 -9.37 -12.74
N LEU A 206 0.15 -9.32 -11.47
CA LEU A 206 0.97 -9.80 -10.36
C LEU A 206 1.07 -11.32 -10.46
N HIS A 207 2.23 -11.89 -10.15
CA HIS A 207 2.43 -13.34 -10.24
C HIS A 207 2.06 -14.04 -8.91
N GLY A 208 2.55 -13.51 -7.80
CA GLY A 208 2.29 -14.11 -6.50
C GLY A 208 2.62 -13.21 -5.33
N LEU A 209 2.28 -13.73 -4.15
CA LEU A 209 2.53 -13.09 -2.88
C LEU A 209 3.14 -14.12 -1.93
N LYS A 210 4.33 -13.80 -1.42
CA LYS A 210 5.17 -14.71 -0.63
C LYS A 210 5.23 -14.21 0.79
N ILE A 211 4.74 -15.01 1.74
CA ILE A 211 4.89 -14.76 3.17
C ILE A 211 6.24 -15.35 3.60
N VAL A 212 7.14 -14.52 4.12
CA VAL A 212 8.54 -14.84 4.41
C VAL A 212 8.89 -14.42 5.85
N GLU A 213 9.95 -14.98 6.43
CA GLU A 213 10.42 -14.59 7.79
C GLU A 213 11.14 -13.24 7.81
N GLY A 214 11.54 -12.71 6.65
CA GLY A 214 12.18 -11.41 6.57
C GLY A 214 12.51 -11.06 5.13
N VAL A 215 12.51 -9.77 4.82
CA VAL A 215 12.90 -9.26 3.51
C VAL A 215 13.78 -8.02 3.65
N HIS A 216 14.89 -8.05 2.94
CA HIS A 216 15.90 -7.01 2.88
C HIS A 216 16.12 -6.57 1.43
N PRO A 217 15.77 -5.33 1.07
CA PRO A 217 16.04 -4.79 -0.25
C PRO A 217 17.52 -4.38 -0.38
N TRP A 218 18.43 -5.35 -0.55
CA TRP A 218 19.83 -5.06 -0.86
C TRP A 218 19.95 -4.37 -2.22
N GLY A 219 20.76 -3.30 -2.29
CA GLY A 219 21.25 -2.72 -3.55
C GLY A 219 20.26 -1.94 -4.42
N ILE A 220 18.94 -2.19 -4.38
CA ILE A 220 17.99 -1.56 -5.32
C ILE A 220 17.38 -0.25 -4.76
N LEU A 221 17.21 -0.14 -3.43
CA LEU A 221 16.56 1.00 -2.78
C LEU A 221 17.37 1.62 -1.63
N GLY A 222 18.61 1.21 -1.43
CA GLY A 222 19.50 1.77 -0.39
C GLY A 222 19.04 1.52 1.06
N GLY A 223 18.16 0.55 1.29
CA GLY A 223 17.65 0.22 2.64
C GLY A 223 18.49 -0.86 3.33
N SER A 224 18.98 -0.57 4.54
CA SER A 224 19.77 -1.51 5.36
C SER A 224 18.95 -2.25 6.44
N ARG A 225 17.62 -2.35 6.31
CA ARG A 225 16.73 -2.82 7.38
C ARG A 225 15.54 -3.63 6.86
N ASP A 226 14.98 -4.47 7.73
CA ASP A 226 13.72 -5.20 7.53
C ASP A 226 12.57 -4.27 7.13
N THR A 227 11.86 -4.62 6.05
CA THR A 227 10.62 -3.96 5.62
C THR A 227 9.42 -4.89 5.82
N ALA A 228 8.23 -4.32 6.04
CA ALA A 228 7.00 -5.13 6.22
C ALA A 228 6.56 -5.82 4.91
N GLY A 229 6.92 -5.23 3.78
CA GLY A 229 6.72 -5.80 2.45
C GLY A 229 7.71 -5.23 1.43
N VAL A 230 7.81 -5.90 0.28
CA VAL A 230 8.52 -5.45 -0.92
C VAL A 230 7.84 -6.01 -2.17
N PHE A 231 7.47 -5.14 -3.10
CA PHE A 231 7.18 -5.49 -4.49
C PHE A 231 8.49 -5.62 -5.29
N SER A 232 8.68 -6.78 -5.92
CA SER A 232 9.81 -7.03 -6.80
C SER A 232 9.44 -6.78 -8.27
N PRO A 233 10.06 -5.81 -8.95
CA PRO A 233 9.78 -5.56 -10.35
C PRO A 233 10.40 -6.59 -11.31
N TYR A 234 11.24 -7.51 -10.82
CA TYR A 234 11.91 -8.51 -11.65
C TYR A 234 11.03 -9.73 -11.93
N ASN A 235 10.30 -10.17 -10.91
CA ASN A 235 9.43 -11.34 -10.98
C ASN A 235 7.95 -11.01 -10.73
N PHE A 236 7.62 -9.73 -10.49
CA PHE A 236 6.26 -9.27 -10.21
C PHE A 236 5.59 -9.96 -9.02
N ASP A 237 6.41 -10.40 -8.06
CA ASP A 237 5.96 -10.96 -6.80
C ASP A 237 6.00 -9.88 -5.70
N ILE A 238 5.12 -10.03 -4.73
CA ILE A 238 5.14 -9.29 -3.47
C ILE A 238 5.70 -10.21 -2.38
N TYR A 239 6.65 -9.71 -1.60
CA TYR A 239 7.21 -10.39 -0.44
C TYR A 239 6.70 -9.69 0.80
N LEU A 240 6.07 -10.42 1.72
CA LEU A 240 5.57 -9.88 2.98
C LEU A 240 6.32 -10.51 4.14
N ASP A 241 6.89 -9.67 4.99
CA ASP A 241 7.60 -10.08 6.20
C ASP A 241 6.61 -10.48 7.30
N GLU A 242 6.79 -11.68 7.84
CA GLU A 242 6.08 -12.25 8.97
C GLU A 242 6.77 -11.96 10.32
N ALA A 243 8.11 -11.85 10.36
CA ALA A 243 8.84 -11.54 11.59
C ALA A 243 8.64 -10.08 12.02
N GLY A 244 8.31 -9.21 11.07
CA GLY A 244 7.63 -7.95 11.32
C GLY A 244 6.19 -8.19 11.81
N LYS A 245 6.02 -8.61 13.08
CA LYS A 245 4.79 -9.07 13.79
C LYS A 245 3.46 -8.28 13.64
N ASP A 246 3.35 -7.34 12.71
CA ASP A 246 2.18 -6.56 12.39
C ASP A 246 2.10 -6.30 10.86
N THR A 247 2.29 -7.30 9.97
CA THR A 247 1.89 -7.15 8.55
C THR A 247 0.40 -6.79 8.50
N THR A 248 0.06 -5.74 7.79
CA THR A 248 -1.29 -5.16 7.74
C THR A 248 -1.85 -5.24 6.32
N SER A 249 -3.15 -5.04 6.15
CA SER A 249 -3.73 -4.88 4.81
C SER A 249 -3.13 -3.69 4.07
N TYR A 250 -2.75 -2.62 4.80
CA TYR A 250 -2.07 -1.46 4.24
C TYR A 250 -0.75 -1.84 3.54
N ASP A 251 0.02 -2.77 4.10
CA ASP A 251 1.30 -3.19 3.49
C ASP A 251 1.05 -3.92 2.17
N VAL A 252 0.00 -4.76 2.12
CA VAL A 252 -0.42 -5.45 0.89
C VAL A 252 -0.86 -4.45 -0.17
N GLU A 253 -1.74 -3.53 0.21
CA GLU A 253 -2.27 -2.48 -0.65
C GLU A 253 -1.16 -1.56 -1.20
N HIS A 254 -0.16 -1.23 -0.35
CA HIS A 254 1.01 -0.43 -0.69
C HIS A 254 1.84 -1.12 -1.78
N GLU A 255 2.18 -2.40 -1.59
CA GLU A 255 2.97 -3.15 -2.57
C GLU A 255 2.20 -3.42 -3.88
N ILE A 256 0.87 -3.61 -3.82
CA ILE A 256 0.02 -3.64 -5.02
C ILE A 256 0.02 -2.28 -5.72
N GLY A 257 0.02 -1.18 -4.96
CA GLY A 257 0.12 0.19 -5.46
C GLY A 257 1.36 0.42 -6.31
N HIS A 258 2.53 -0.05 -5.85
CA HIS A 258 3.77 -0.02 -6.66
C HIS A 258 3.57 -0.72 -8.01
N ARG A 259 2.91 -1.88 -8.03
CA ARG A 259 2.65 -2.59 -9.27
C ARG A 259 1.69 -1.84 -10.20
N ILE A 260 0.60 -1.30 -9.67
CA ILE A 260 -0.36 -0.51 -10.47
C ILE A 260 0.35 0.68 -11.10
N ASP A 261 1.19 1.37 -10.34
CA ASP A 261 1.93 2.52 -10.83
C ASP A 261 2.96 2.12 -11.90
N MET A 262 3.66 1.00 -11.72
CA MET A 262 4.56 0.44 -12.73
C MET A 262 3.82 0.11 -14.03
N VAL A 263 2.60 -0.43 -13.96
CA VAL A 263 1.79 -0.77 -15.14
C VAL A 263 1.27 0.48 -15.85
N THR A 264 0.87 1.50 -15.08
CA THR A 264 0.25 2.71 -15.64
C THR A 264 1.26 3.76 -16.11
N SER A 265 2.48 3.76 -15.55
CA SER A 265 3.50 4.78 -15.83
C SER A 265 4.85 4.22 -16.29
N GLY A 266 5.02 2.88 -16.28
CA GLY A 266 6.30 2.22 -16.53
C GLY A 266 7.24 2.33 -15.32
N MET A 267 8.34 1.57 -15.36
CA MET A 267 9.36 1.59 -14.30
C MET A 267 9.97 3.00 -14.09
N TYR A 268 10.30 3.71 -15.18
CA TYR A 268 10.80 5.08 -15.06
C TYR A 268 9.76 6.02 -14.45
N GLY A 269 8.49 5.93 -14.87
CA GLY A 269 7.42 6.76 -14.31
C GLY A 269 7.15 6.45 -12.84
N MET A 270 7.32 5.20 -12.43
CA MET A 270 7.23 4.80 -11.03
C MET A 270 8.27 5.52 -10.17
N LEU A 271 9.52 5.51 -10.61
CA LEU A 271 10.66 6.12 -9.88
C LEU A 271 10.80 7.63 -10.10
N HIS A 272 10.27 8.17 -11.20
CA HIS A 272 10.39 9.57 -11.57
C HIS A 272 9.10 10.08 -12.22
N ASP A 273 8.27 10.73 -11.42
CA ASP A 273 6.97 11.24 -11.83
C ASP A 273 6.86 12.76 -11.64
N PRO A 274 7.25 13.57 -12.64
CA PRO A 274 7.18 15.02 -12.52
C PRO A 274 5.73 15.53 -12.48
N GLY A 275 4.77 14.78 -13.04
CA GLY A 275 3.36 15.14 -13.01
C GLY A 275 2.77 15.03 -11.61
N PHE A 276 3.00 13.90 -10.95
CA PHE A 276 2.60 13.70 -9.56
C PHE A 276 3.39 14.61 -8.60
N SER A 277 4.71 14.74 -8.82
CA SER A 277 5.58 15.56 -7.95
C SER A 277 5.25 17.04 -8.00
N ALA A 278 4.73 17.55 -9.13
CA ALA A 278 4.30 18.95 -9.27
C ALA A 278 3.06 19.28 -8.41
N LEU A 279 2.34 18.28 -7.89
CA LEU A 279 1.24 18.46 -6.95
C LEU A 279 1.73 18.67 -5.51
N ASN A 280 3.03 18.54 -5.28
CA ASN A 280 3.60 18.89 -3.99
C ASN A 280 3.57 20.42 -3.75
N PRO A 281 3.47 20.88 -2.49
CA PRO A 281 3.50 22.29 -2.14
C PRO A 281 4.83 22.89 -2.53
N HIS A 282 4.82 24.19 -2.76
CA HIS A 282 6.02 24.94 -3.07
C HIS A 282 7.12 24.69 -2.02
N GLY A 283 8.32 24.35 -2.49
CA GLY A 283 9.49 24.09 -1.63
C GLY A 283 9.63 22.65 -1.12
N PHE A 284 8.65 21.77 -1.33
CA PHE A 284 8.79 20.35 -1.01
C PHE A 284 9.78 19.65 -1.97
N LYS A 285 10.61 18.76 -1.42
CA LYS A 285 11.53 17.88 -2.16
C LYS A 285 11.63 16.56 -1.43
N TYR A 286 11.65 15.43 -2.14
CA TYR A 286 11.81 14.10 -1.54
C TYR A 286 13.21 13.86 -0.94
N GLY A 287 13.31 12.84 -0.08
CA GLY A 287 14.56 12.34 0.49
C GLY A 287 15.17 13.22 1.57
N ASP A 288 16.50 13.37 1.55
CA ASP A 288 17.23 14.15 2.56
C ASP A 288 16.86 15.63 2.56
N LYS A 289 16.35 16.14 1.44
CA LYS A 289 15.92 17.52 1.26
C LYS A 289 14.47 17.75 1.70
N THR A 290 13.77 16.73 2.17
CA THR A 290 12.43 16.85 2.76
C THR A 290 12.49 17.75 4.00
N PRO A 291 11.64 18.79 4.11
CA PRO A 291 11.58 19.62 5.31
C PRO A 291 11.34 18.80 6.59
N ALA A 292 12.02 19.17 7.68
CA ALA A 292 12.02 18.40 8.93
C ALA A 292 10.62 18.13 9.50
N TYR A 293 9.66 19.05 9.31
CA TYR A 293 8.29 18.88 9.79
C TYR A 293 7.51 17.76 9.07
N TYR A 294 7.90 17.37 7.85
CA TYR A 294 7.36 16.18 7.18
C TYR A 294 8.07 14.89 7.62
N LYS A 295 9.33 14.99 8.07
CA LYS A 295 10.11 13.84 8.59
C LYS A 295 9.80 13.53 10.05
N SER A 296 9.45 14.54 10.83
CA SER A 296 9.16 14.38 12.25
C SER A 296 7.75 13.80 12.39
N GLY A 297 7.65 12.48 12.63
CA GLY A 297 6.42 11.79 13.07
C GLY A 297 5.83 12.29 14.40
N THR A 298 6.20 13.50 14.82
CA THR A 298 5.72 14.25 15.99
C THR A 298 4.38 14.93 15.75
N LEU A 299 3.91 15.07 14.51
CA LEU A 299 2.58 15.64 14.27
C LEU A 299 1.51 14.75 14.87
N ASP A 300 0.81 15.25 15.90
CA ASP A 300 -0.18 14.46 16.60
C ASP A 300 -1.39 14.09 15.72
N ARG A 301 -1.53 14.78 14.59
CA ARG A 301 -2.42 14.52 13.46
C ARG A 301 -1.77 15.05 12.16
N PRO A 302 -1.03 14.24 11.37
CA PRO A 302 -0.52 14.71 10.07
C PRO A 302 -1.66 15.16 9.14
N TYR A 303 -2.84 14.55 9.27
CA TYR A 303 -4.01 14.88 8.45
C TYR A 303 -4.73 16.19 8.81
N ASP A 304 -4.68 16.64 10.07
CA ASP A 304 -5.45 17.81 10.50
C ASP A 304 -4.79 19.15 10.12
N GLN A 305 -3.67 19.12 9.39
CA GLN A 305 -2.99 20.32 8.91
C GLN A 305 -3.39 20.57 7.45
N PRO A 306 -4.16 21.64 7.15
CA PRO A 306 -4.72 21.90 5.82
C PRO A 306 -3.68 22.07 4.70
N ASN A 307 -2.39 22.19 5.05
CA ASN A 307 -1.28 22.44 4.14
C ASN A 307 -0.37 21.22 3.90
N GLN A 308 -0.72 20.03 4.40
CA GLN A 308 0.09 18.83 4.17
C GLN A 308 -0.22 18.17 2.84
N SER A 309 0.83 17.68 2.19
CA SER A 309 0.81 17.04 0.86
C SER A 309 1.22 15.59 0.86
N LEU A 310 1.62 15.10 2.02
CA LEU A 310 1.98 13.72 2.25
C LEU A 310 0.95 13.12 3.17
N VAL A 311 0.65 11.85 2.93
CA VAL A 311 -0.28 11.10 3.77
C VAL A 311 0.47 10.32 4.85
N ASP A 312 1.77 10.05 4.67
CA ASP A 312 2.66 9.45 5.67
C ASP A 312 4.10 9.99 5.49
N PRO A 313 4.88 10.21 6.57
CA PRO A 313 6.31 10.54 6.50
C PRO A 313 7.15 9.59 5.63
N TYR A 314 6.77 8.31 5.54
CA TYR A 314 7.43 7.32 4.70
C TYR A 314 7.35 7.69 3.21
N GLY A 315 6.21 8.23 2.76
CA GLY A 315 6.04 8.75 1.40
C GLY A 315 6.97 9.94 1.08
N ALA A 316 7.57 10.58 2.09
CA ALA A 316 8.56 11.63 1.86
C ALA A 316 9.92 11.11 1.39
N SER A 317 10.16 9.80 1.47
CA SER A 317 11.44 9.17 1.11
C SER A 317 11.72 9.30 -0.39
N ASN A 318 10.75 8.97 -1.23
CA ASN A 318 10.81 9.10 -2.68
C ASN A 318 9.39 9.09 -3.30
N VAL A 319 9.30 9.40 -4.59
CA VAL A 319 8.02 9.52 -5.29
C VAL A 319 7.29 8.18 -5.45
N ALA A 320 7.99 7.05 -5.50
CA ALA A 320 7.38 5.73 -5.59
C ALA A 320 6.65 5.38 -4.29
N GLU A 321 7.32 5.56 -3.14
CA GLU A 321 6.70 5.33 -1.83
C GLU A 321 5.56 6.30 -1.55
N ASP A 322 5.65 7.55 -2.02
CA ASP A 322 4.53 8.49 -1.94
C ASP A 322 3.31 7.95 -2.70
N LYS A 323 3.48 7.54 -3.97
CA LYS A 323 2.36 7.01 -4.76
C LYS A 323 1.79 5.72 -4.17
N ALA A 324 2.62 4.77 -3.75
CA ALA A 324 2.18 3.53 -3.12
C ALA A 324 1.40 3.78 -1.81
N THR A 325 1.86 4.75 -1.02
CA THR A 325 1.15 5.25 0.16
C THR A 325 -0.23 5.80 -0.22
N TYR A 326 -0.35 6.57 -1.32
CA TYR A 326 -1.66 7.02 -1.78
C TYR A 326 -2.57 5.89 -2.30
N PHE A 327 -2.02 4.85 -2.93
CA PHE A 327 -2.80 3.70 -3.38
C PHE A 327 -3.43 2.93 -2.21
N SER A 328 -2.72 2.73 -1.10
CA SER A 328 -3.33 2.11 0.09
C SER A 328 -4.47 2.94 0.67
N PHE A 329 -4.42 4.27 0.55
CA PHE A 329 -5.59 5.10 0.88
C PHE A 329 -6.74 4.96 -0.10
N ILE A 330 -6.45 4.81 -1.39
CA ILE A 330 -7.48 4.57 -2.41
C ILE A 330 -8.18 3.22 -2.16
N PHE A 331 -7.46 2.22 -1.65
CA PHE A 331 -8.01 0.92 -1.26
C PHE A 331 -8.55 0.89 0.18
N SER A 332 -8.46 2.00 0.91
CA SER A 332 -8.97 2.15 2.28
C SER A 332 -9.67 3.52 2.45
N PRO A 333 -10.85 3.72 1.83
CA PRO A 333 -11.50 5.03 1.65
C PRO A 333 -11.91 5.75 2.95
N TRP A 334 -11.84 5.06 4.08
CA TRP A 334 -12.10 5.53 5.43
C TRP A 334 -11.17 6.65 5.90
N ALA A 335 -9.98 6.70 5.31
CA ALA A 335 -8.94 7.63 5.72
C ALA A 335 -9.08 9.00 5.04
N GLU A 336 -10.03 9.20 4.11
CA GLU A 336 -10.08 10.35 3.20
C GLU A 336 -10.63 11.65 3.79
N GLY A 337 -11.53 11.58 4.78
CA GLY A 337 -12.34 12.74 5.21
C GLY A 337 -11.64 13.89 5.95
N ARG A 338 -10.31 14.02 5.99
CA ARG A 338 -9.66 15.16 6.68
C ARG A 338 -8.44 15.66 5.94
N ARG A 339 -8.59 15.98 4.66
CA ARG A 339 -7.42 16.12 3.77
C ARG A 339 -7.39 17.45 3.03
N GLY A 340 -6.21 18.07 3.07
CA GLY A 340 -5.92 19.32 2.35
C GLY A 340 -5.93 19.16 0.83
N PRO A 341 -5.93 20.28 0.07
CA PRO A 341 -6.07 20.27 -1.39
C PRO A 341 -5.03 19.39 -2.12
N ALA A 342 -3.77 19.41 -1.68
CA ALA A 342 -2.69 18.65 -2.30
C ALA A 342 -2.94 17.13 -2.24
N VAL A 343 -3.50 16.63 -1.14
CA VAL A 343 -3.82 15.21 -0.99
C VAL A 343 -4.98 14.83 -1.90
N ARG A 344 -6.02 15.67 -1.99
CA ARG A 344 -7.15 15.43 -2.91
C ARG A 344 -6.70 15.40 -4.37
N ASP A 345 -5.80 16.31 -4.76
CA ASP A 345 -5.28 16.37 -6.12
C ASP A 345 -4.38 15.18 -6.45
N LYS A 346 -3.53 14.74 -5.51
CA LYS A 346 -2.73 13.52 -5.68
C LYS A 346 -3.59 12.26 -5.77
N THR A 347 -4.61 12.12 -4.92
CA THR A 347 -5.60 11.03 -5.03
C THR A 347 -6.29 11.06 -6.39
N ALA A 348 -6.81 12.21 -6.82
CA ALA A 348 -7.46 12.35 -8.13
C ALA A 348 -6.52 11.98 -9.29
N TYR A 349 -5.24 12.30 -9.18
CA TYR A 349 -4.22 11.97 -10.19
C TYR A 349 -4.03 10.46 -10.34
N LEU A 350 -3.93 9.73 -9.22
CA LEU A 350 -3.77 8.28 -9.24
C LEU A 350 -5.08 7.56 -9.60
N VAL A 351 -6.22 8.05 -9.12
CA VAL A 351 -7.55 7.55 -9.54
C VAL A 351 -7.73 7.73 -11.05
N ALA A 352 -7.27 8.82 -11.65
CA ALA A 352 -7.29 8.98 -13.11
C ALA A 352 -6.42 7.96 -13.84
N ARG A 353 -5.26 7.58 -13.29
CA ARG A 353 -4.46 6.48 -13.83
C ARG A 353 -5.18 5.14 -13.73
N MET A 354 -5.80 4.87 -12.59
CA MET A 354 -6.56 3.65 -12.41
C MET A 354 -7.81 3.61 -13.27
N ASP A 355 -8.50 4.72 -13.49
CA ASP A 355 -9.67 4.76 -14.36
C ASP A 355 -9.30 4.54 -15.83
N LYS A 356 -8.13 5.05 -16.27
CA LYS A 356 -7.59 4.68 -17.58
C LYS A 356 -7.29 3.18 -17.66
N LEU A 357 -6.76 2.61 -16.58
CA LEU A 357 -6.48 1.17 -16.51
C LEU A 357 -7.78 0.36 -16.40
N LEU A 358 -8.81 0.83 -15.71
CA LEU A 358 -10.06 0.15 -15.41
C LEU A 358 -11.21 1.18 -15.51
N PRO A 359 -11.76 1.39 -16.72
CA PRO A 359 -12.76 2.44 -16.94
C PRO A 359 -13.99 2.29 -16.03
N GLY A 360 -14.39 3.38 -15.37
CA GLY A 360 -15.48 3.41 -14.39
C GLY A 360 -14.98 3.39 -12.94
N TYR A 361 -13.70 3.12 -12.70
CA TYR A 361 -13.13 3.10 -11.36
C TYR A 361 -13.30 4.43 -10.62
N ALA A 362 -13.18 5.57 -11.30
CA ALA A 362 -13.35 6.89 -10.66
C ALA A 362 -14.76 7.07 -10.07
N GLU A 363 -15.79 6.55 -10.75
CA GLU A 363 -17.17 6.62 -10.27
C GLU A 363 -17.38 5.65 -9.10
N PHE A 364 -16.87 4.43 -9.22
CA PHE A 364 -16.87 3.46 -8.12
C PHE A 364 -16.19 4.03 -6.86
N TYR A 365 -14.96 4.52 -7.00
CA TYR A 365 -14.20 5.11 -5.89
C TYR A 365 -14.97 6.28 -5.26
N SER A 366 -15.53 7.19 -6.05
CA SER A 366 -16.34 8.30 -5.53
C SER A 366 -17.55 7.84 -4.71
N ASP A 367 -18.17 6.72 -5.07
CA ASP A 367 -19.36 6.19 -4.39
C ASP A 367 -19.02 5.49 -3.06
N ILE A 368 -17.77 5.05 -2.87
CA ILE A 368 -17.30 4.36 -1.66
C ILE A 368 -16.40 5.23 -0.75
N SER A 369 -15.97 6.40 -1.24
CA SER A 369 -15.12 7.36 -0.53
C SER A 369 -15.83 8.18 0.53
N PHE A 370 -15.23 8.28 1.72
CA PHE A 370 -15.71 9.15 2.80
C PHE A 370 -15.23 10.59 2.62
N LYS A 371 -16.16 11.51 2.42
CA LYS A 371 -15.94 12.94 2.18
C LYS A 371 -16.33 13.72 3.45
N ARG A 372 -15.44 13.72 4.45
CA ARG A 372 -15.61 14.56 5.65
C ARG A 372 -14.90 15.91 5.53
#